data_AF-G0QDQ4-F1
#
_entry.id   AF-G0QDQ4-F1
#
_cell.length_a   1.000
_cell.length_b   1.000
_cell.length_c   1.000
_cell.angle_alpha   90.00
_cell.angle_beta   90.00
_cell.angle_gamma   90.00
#
_symmetry.space_group_name_H-M   'P 1'
#
loop_
_entity.id
_entity.type
_entity.pdbx_description
1 polymer ?
#
loop_
_entity_poly.entity_id
_entity_poly.type
_entity_poly.pdbx_seq_one_letter_code
_entity_poly.pdbx_strand_id
1 'polypeptide(L)'
;YLLESVPQEWDPSYDLYLECMKLALMLRAWISEVDEERIMEKYGVAPGGVRAKNRNADWLLYSAQELCRLEGIEQREELERLRRRMRHGIKEELLPLVKFDQIGRVRARTLMEHGIDTQQRIRGVQFEKLKKLIGNSTARTLKEQVGEENIFDRENIMDYFDE
;
A
#
# COMPACT_ATOMS: atom_id res chain seq x y z
N TYR A 1 0.15 7.29 22.36
CA TYR A 1 -0.33 8.59 22.85
C TYR A 1 -1.61 8.94 22.11
N LEU A 2 -2.66 9.34 22.84
CA LEU A 2 -3.86 9.91 22.24
C LEU A 2 -3.62 11.42 22.06
N LEU A 3 -4.14 12.00 20.97
CA LEU A 3 -3.99 13.43 20.69
C LEU A 3 -4.79 14.29 21.68
N GLU A 4 -5.87 13.74 22.21
CA GLU A 4 -6.79 14.39 23.14
C GLU A 4 -7.10 13.45 24.31
N SER A 5 -7.48 14.01 25.45
CA SER A 5 -7.98 13.25 26.59
C SER A 5 -9.32 12.58 26.24
N VAL A 6 -9.54 11.36 26.74
CA VAL A 6 -10.83 10.67 26.57
C VAL A 6 -11.92 11.50 27.29
N PRO A 7 -12.98 11.94 26.60
CA PRO A 7 -14.10 12.62 27.23
C PRO A 7 -14.80 11.71 28.25
N GLN A 8 -15.49 12.30 29.22
CA GLN A 8 -16.32 11.54 30.14
C GLN A 8 -17.54 10.98 29.40
N GLU A 9 -18.08 9.83 29.84
CA GLU A 9 -19.19 9.15 29.15
C GLU A 9 -20.47 9.99 29.04
N TRP A 10 -20.68 10.93 29.96
CA TRP A 10 -21.82 11.85 29.95
C TRP A 10 -21.57 13.13 29.13
N ASP A 11 -20.37 13.32 28.59
CA ASP A 11 -20.05 14.45 27.74
C ASP A 11 -20.69 14.25 26.35
N PRO A 12 -21.40 15.25 25.79
CA PRO A 12 -21.96 15.15 24.44
C PRO A 12 -20.94 14.82 23.34
N SER A 13 -19.66 15.08 23.55
CA SER A 13 -18.57 14.76 22.62
C SER A 13 -18.10 13.31 22.67
N TYR A 14 -18.51 12.52 23.67
CA TYR A 14 -18.04 11.15 23.86
C TYR A 14 -18.36 10.24 22.67
N ASP A 15 -19.57 10.32 22.12
CA ASP A 15 -19.97 9.51 20.96
C ASP A 15 -19.12 9.85 19.73
N LEU A 16 -18.90 11.14 19.46
CA LEU A 16 -18.05 11.59 18.36
C LEU A 16 -16.60 11.10 18.54
N TYR A 17 -16.08 11.16 19.77
CA TYR A 17 -14.76 10.64 20.09
C TYR A 17 -14.64 9.14 19.77
N LEU A 18 -15.63 8.34 20.17
CA LEU A 18 -15.67 6.90 19.86
C LEU A 18 -15.75 6.63 18.36
N GLU A 19 -16.53 7.41 17.62
CA GLU A 19 -16.59 7.32 16.15
C GLU A 19 -15.25 7.63 15.49
N CYS A 20 -14.58 8.70 15.92
CA CYS A 20 -13.24 9.06 15.47
C CYS A 20 -12.23 7.94 15.77
N MET A 21 -12.28 7.37 16.98
CA MET A 21 -11.38 6.28 17.37
C MET A 21 -11.63 5.01 16.55
N LYS A 22 -12.90 4.65 16.34
CA LYS A 22 -13.31 3.55 15.46
C LYS A 22 -12.77 3.74 14.04
N LEU A 23 -12.89 4.95 13.50
CA LEU A 23 -12.36 5.29 12.17
C LEU A 23 -10.83 5.17 12.12
N ALA A 24 -10.12 5.69 13.12
CA ALA A 24 -8.66 5.59 13.19
C ALA A 24 -8.19 4.13 13.24
N LEU A 25 -8.87 3.28 14.02
CA LEU A 25 -8.58 1.84 14.10
C LEU A 25 -8.85 1.12 12.77
N MET A 26 -9.92 1.50 12.06
CA MET A 26 -10.24 0.98 10.73
C MET A 26 -9.15 1.33 9.71
N LEU A 27 -8.75 2.61 9.65
CA LEU A 27 -7.67 3.08 8.77
C LEU A 27 -6.32 2.42 9.12
N ARG A 28 -6.06 2.20 10.41
CA ARG A 28 -4.87 1.45 10.87
C ARG A 28 -4.89 0.01 10.38
N ALA A 29 -6.04 -0.66 10.43
CA ALA A 29 -6.20 -2.02 9.92
C ALA A 29 -5.94 -2.08 8.41
N TRP A 30 -6.43 -1.09 7.66
CA TRP A 30 -6.17 -0.96 6.23
C TRP A 30 -4.67 -0.89 5.91
N ILE A 31 -3.91 0.02 6.53
CA ILE A 31 -2.45 0.14 6.34
C ILE A 31 -1.63 -0.97 7.02
N SER A 32 -2.30 -1.92 7.69
CA SER A 32 -1.70 -3.13 8.24
C SER A 32 -2.00 -4.36 7.39
N GLU A 33 -2.58 -4.16 6.20
CA GLU A 33 -2.90 -5.20 5.21
C GLU A 33 -3.96 -6.18 5.66
N VAL A 34 -4.88 -5.74 6.53
CA VAL A 34 -6.08 -6.52 6.80
C VAL A 34 -6.95 -6.54 5.55
N ASP A 35 -7.54 -7.70 5.28
CA ASP A 35 -8.46 -7.90 4.17
C ASP A 35 -9.66 -6.93 4.24
N GLU A 36 -10.14 -6.47 3.07
CA GLU A 36 -11.18 -5.45 2.99
C GLU A 36 -12.51 -5.96 3.55
N GLU A 37 -12.88 -7.22 3.28
CA GLU A 37 -14.10 -7.86 3.80
C GLU A 37 -14.03 -7.96 5.33
N ARG A 38 -12.89 -8.39 5.86
CA ARG A 38 -12.68 -8.44 7.32
C ARG A 38 -12.74 -7.07 8.00
N ILE A 39 -12.27 -6.02 7.33
CA ILE A 39 -12.41 -4.63 7.82
C ILE A 39 -13.89 -4.24 7.83
N MET A 40 -14.62 -4.54 6.75
CA MET A 40 -16.04 -4.23 6.64
C MET A 40 -16.85 -4.89 7.74
N GLU A 41 -16.65 -6.18 7.99
CA GLU A 41 -17.32 -6.92 9.06
C GLU A 41 -16.99 -6.35 10.45
N LYS A 42 -15.69 -6.21 10.76
CA LYS A 42 -15.24 -5.80 12.10
C LYS A 42 -15.70 -4.39 12.48
N TYR A 43 -15.73 -3.47 11.52
CA TYR A 43 -16.05 -2.07 11.78
C TYR A 43 -17.47 -1.69 11.30
N GLY A 44 -18.26 -2.63 10.80
CA GLY A 44 -19.62 -2.37 10.32
C GLY A 44 -19.65 -1.34 9.18
N VAL A 45 -18.78 -1.50 8.19
CA VAL A 45 -18.64 -0.57 7.06
C VAL A 45 -19.29 -1.17 5.83
N ALA A 46 -20.15 -0.41 5.16
CA ALA A 46 -20.81 -0.82 3.94
C ALA A 46 -19.81 -1.09 2.78
N PRO A 47 -20.19 -1.91 1.77
CA PRO A 47 -19.39 -2.11 0.57
C PRO A 47 -18.95 -0.79 -0.06
N GLY A 48 -17.66 -0.66 -0.38
CA GLY A 48 -17.08 0.58 -0.93
C GLY A 48 -16.83 1.70 0.10
N GLY A 49 -17.34 1.57 1.33
CA GLY A 49 -17.14 2.53 2.42
C GLY A 49 -15.69 2.62 2.87
N VAL A 50 -14.95 1.51 2.86
CA VAL A 50 -13.51 1.47 3.18
C VAL A 50 -12.73 2.35 2.19
N ARG A 51 -12.97 2.17 0.88
CA ARG A 51 -12.33 2.98 -0.18
C ARG A 51 -12.68 4.46 -0.07
N ALA A 52 -13.94 4.79 0.21
CA ALA A 52 -14.36 6.19 0.40
C ALA A 52 -13.64 6.85 1.59
N LYS A 53 -13.55 6.16 2.73
CA LYS A 53 -12.83 6.64 3.92
C LYS A 53 -11.33 6.77 3.68
N ASN A 54 -10.72 5.81 2.97
CA ASN A 54 -9.30 5.87 2.61
C ASN A 54 -8.98 7.04 1.68
N ARG A 55 -9.86 7.34 0.71
CA ARG A 55 -9.70 8.50 -0.18
C ARG A 55 -9.75 9.81 0.61
N ASN A 56 -10.69 9.93 1.55
CA ASN A 56 -10.76 11.10 2.43
C ASN A 56 -9.51 11.21 3.31
N ALA A 57 -9.00 10.08 3.83
CA ALA A 57 -7.77 10.05 4.60
C ALA A 57 -6.53 10.45 3.75
N ASP A 58 -6.42 10.01 2.49
CA ASP A 58 -5.34 10.44 1.58
C ASP A 58 -5.36 11.96 1.37
N TRP A 59 -6.56 12.54 1.21
CA TRP A 59 -6.72 13.98 1.06
C TRP A 59 -6.34 14.75 2.33
N LEU A 60 -6.79 14.30 3.51
CA LEU A 60 -6.43 14.92 4.79
C LEU A 60 -4.93 14.82 5.07
N LEU A 61 -4.30 13.68 4.76
CA LEU A 61 -2.85 13.52 4.89
C LEU A 61 -2.10 14.46 3.94
N TYR A 62 -2.58 14.63 2.70
CA TYR A 62 -2.03 15.62 1.78
C TYR A 62 -2.13 17.05 2.34
N SER A 63 -3.31 17.46 2.82
CA SER A 63 -3.50 18.77 3.42
C SER A 63 -2.57 18.97 4.64
N ALA A 64 -2.40 17.95 5.48
CA ALA A 64 -1.47 18.00 6.61
C ALA A 64 -0.01 18.19 6.16
N GLN A 65 0.41 17.54 5.06
CA GLN A 65 1.75 17.76 4.49
C GLN A 65 1.97 19.19 4.02
N GLU A 66 0.97 19.78 3.36
CA GLU A 66 1.05 21.17 2.87
C GLU A 66 1.10 22.15 4.04
N LEU A 67 0.34 21.92 5.12
CA LEU A 67 0.44 22.70 6.34
C LEU A 67 1.82 22.57 6.99
N CYS A 68 2.37 21.36 7.09
CA CYS A 68 3.72 21.16 7.62
C CYS A 68 4.76 21.93 6.80
N ARG A 69 4.61 21.98 5.47
CA ARG A 69 5.49 22.76 4.59
C ARG A 69 5.41 24.26 4.88
N LEU A 70 4.21 24.79 5.10
CA LEU A 70 4.00 26.21 5.39
C LEU A 70 4.57 26.63 6.74
N GLU A 71 4.41 25.77 7.75
CA GLU A 71 4.85 26.02 9.12
C GLU A 71 6.33 25.62 9.39
N GLY A 72 7.04 25.06 8.41
CA GLY A 72 8.42 24.60 8.58
C GLY A 72 8.58 23.38 9.49
N ILE A 73 7.55 22.55 9.59
CA ILE A 73 7.48 21.36 10.45
C ILE A 73 8.16 20.16 9.75
N GLU A 74 9.07 19.47 10.44
CA GLU A 74 9.94 18.42 9.87
C GLU A 74 9.22 17.09 9.55
N GLN A 75 8.00 16.87 10.05
CA GLN A 75 7.23 15.62 9.92
C GLN A 75 6.72 15.33 8.49
N ARG A 76 7.08 16.16 7.50
CA ARG A 76 6.63 16.02 6.11
C ARG A 76 6.91 14.65 5.50
N GLU A 77 8.11 14.11 5.73
CA GLU A 77 8.52 12.81 5.18
C GLU A 77 7.74 11.64 5.79
N GLU A 78 7.47 11.71 7.09
CA GLU A 78 6.66 10.70 7.79
C GLU A 78 5.22 10.70 7.27
N LEU A 79 4.65 11.88 7.07
CA LEU A 79 3.33 12.03 6.46
C LEU A 79 3.31 11.53 5.02
N GLU A 80 4.39 11.68 4.26
CA GLU A 80 4.48 11.19 2.88
C GLU A 80 4.48 9.66 2.82
N ARG A 81 5.26 9.04 3.71
CA ARG A 81 5.28 7.59 3.88
C ARG A 81 3.91 7.08 4.32
N LEU A 82 3.29 7.72 5.30
CA LEU A 82 1.94 7.37 5.77
C LEU A 82 0.89 7.51 4.66
N ARG A 83 0.95 8.58 3.87
CA ARG A 83 0.03 8.82 2.75
C ARG A 83 0.16 7.73 1.68
N ARG A 84 1.39 7.36 1.29
CA ARG A 84 1.62 6.25 0.36
C ARG A 84 1.06 4.93 0.90
N ARG A 85 1.30 4.65 2.19
CA ARG A 85 0.72 3.48 2.86
C ARG A 85 -0.81 3.51 2.86
N MET A 86 -1.41 4.66 3.12
CA MET A 86 -2.86 4.86 3.11
C MET A 86 -3.47 4.62 1.72
N ARG A 87 -2.81 5.11 0.66
CA ARG A 87 -3.27 4.93 -0.71
C ARG A 87 -3.32 3.46 -1.14
N HIS A 88 -2.28 2.70 -0.79
CA HIS A 88 -2.12 1.32 -1.24
C HIS A 88 -2.60 0.27 -0.22
N GLY A 89 -2.86 0.66 1.03
CA GLY A 89 -3.28 -0.27 2.09
C GLY A 89 -2.17 -1.19 2.55
N ILE A 90 -0.95 -0.67 2.67
CA ILE A 90 0.26 -1.47 2.87
C ILE A 90 1.02 -1.10 4.15
N LYS A 91 1.79 -2.06 4.68
CA LYS A 91 2.87 -1.79 5.61
C LYS A 91 4.02 -1.07 4.91
N GLU A 92 4.87 -0.45 5.72
CA GLU A 92 5.97 0.40 5.25
C GLU A 92 7.01 -0.37 4.42
N GLU A 93 7.28 -1.63 4.78
CA GLU A 93 8.20 -2.51 4.07
C GLU A 93 7.86 -2.71 2.59
N LEU A 94 6.59 -2.56 2.17
CA LEU A 94 6.16 -2.71 0.78
C LEU A 94 6.33 -1.45 -0.08
N LEU A 95 6.68 -0.30 0.52
CA LEU A 95 6.88 0.96 -0.22
C LEU A 95 7.86 0.84 -1.41
N PRO A 96 8.96 0.08 -1.33
CA PRO A 96 9.87 -0.10 -2.46
C PRO A 96 9.26 -0.87 -3.64
N LEU A 97 8.19 -1.65 -3.42
CA LEU A 97 7.54 -2.49 -4.42
C LEU A 97 6.34 -1.81 -5.08
N VAL A 98 5.50 -1.12 -4.30
CA VAL A 98 4.28 -0.49 -4.83
C VAL A 98 4.53 0.74 -5.70
N LYS A 99 5.80 1.16 -5.85
CA LYS A 99 6.21 2.18 -6.81
C LYS A 99 6.19 1.68 -8.26
N PHE A 100 6.23 0.36 -8.47
CA PHE A 100 6.21 -0.25 -9.79
C PHE A 100 4.77 -0.38 -10.30
N ASP A 101 4.57 -0.10 -11.58
CA ASP A 101 3.25 -0.23 -12.21
C ASP A 101 2.73 -1.67 -12.10
N GLN A 102 1.41 -1.79 -11.94
CA GLN A 102 0.68 -3.05 -11.71
C GLN A 102 1.06 -3.83 -10.44
N ILE A 103 1.89 -3.28 -9.55
CA ILE A 103 2.22 -3.88 -8.25
C ILE A 103 1.35 -3.27 -7.15
N GLY A 104 0.18 -3.87 -6.94
CA GLY A 104 -0.70 -3.56 -5.80
C GLY A 104 -0.30 -4.32 -4.52
N ARG A 105 -1.10 -4.12 -3.45
CA ARG A 105 -0.89 -4.73 -2.12
C ARG A 105 -0.62 -6.24 -2.16
N VAL A 106 -1.48 -7.00 -2.85
CA VAL A 106 -1.41 -8.47 -2.89
C VAL A 106 -0.11 -8.93 -3.54
N ARG A 107 0.19 -8.42 -4.74
CA ARG A 107 1.43 -8.77 -5.47
C ARG A 107 2.69 -8.33 -4.72
N ALA A 108 2.68 -7.11 -4.15
CA ALA A 108 3.79 -6.62 -3.34
C ALA A 108 4.04 -7.53 -2.13
N ARG A 109 2.99 -7.97 -1.44
CA ARG A 109 3.07 -8.91 -0.32
C ARG A 109 3.67 -10.25 -0.76
N THR A 110 3.17 -10.82 -1.85
CA THR A 110 3.69 -12.07 -2.42
C THR A 110 5.18 -11.96 -2.78
N LEU A 111 5.60 -10.87 -3.43
CA LEU A 111 7.01 -10.66 -3.78
C LEU A 111 7.89 -10.54 -2.53
N MET A 112 7.46 -9.76 -1.54
CA MET A 112 8.16 -9.57 -0.27
C MET A 112 8.37 -10.90 0.47
N GLU A 113 7.34 -11.74 0.56
CA GLU A 113 7.41 -13.07 1.19
C GLU A 113 8.41 -14.01 0.49
N HIS A 114 8.68 -13.78 -0.79
CA HIS A 114 9.66 -14.55 -1.57
C HIS A 114 11.06 -13.89 -1.60
N GLY A 115 11.29 -12.86 -0.78
CA GLY A 115 12.56 -12.13 -0.70
C GLY A 115 12.86 -11.28 -1.93
N ILE A 116 11.82 -10.84 -2.64
CA ILE A 116 11.89 -9.98 -3.83
C ILE A 116 11.41 -8.58 -3.42
N ASP A 117 12.28 -7.80 -2.81
CA ASP A 117 11.97 -6.56 -2.11
C ASP A 117 12.63 -5.31 -2.71
N THR A 118 13.61 -5.50 -3.59
CA THR A 118 14.44 -4.44 -4.16
C THR A 118 14.55 -4.56 -5.66
N GLN A 119 14.85 -3.44 -6.33
CA GLN A 119 15.07 -3.39 -7.77
C GLN A 119 16.15 -4.38 -8.23
N GLN A 120 17.23 -4.54 -7.45
CA GLN A 120 18.30 -5.49 -7.74
C GLN A 120 17.81 -6.94 -7.65
N ARG A 121 17.00 -7.27 -6.64
CA ARG A 121 16.38 -8.60 -6.51
C ARG A 121 15.44 -8.89 -7.68
N ILE A 122 14.62 -7.91 -8.09
CA ILE A 122 13.71 -8.05 -9.23
C ILE A 122 14.47 -8.38 -10.51
N ARG A 123 15.58 -7.67 -10.80
CA ARG A 123 16.47 -7.98 -11.92
C ARG A 123 17.08 -9.37 -11.82
N GLY A 124 17.59 -9.75 -10.65
CA GLY A 124 18.28 -11.04 -10.48
C GLY A 124 17.37 -12.26 -10.51
N VAL A 125 16.07 -12.11 -10.30
CA VAL A 125 15.12 -13.22 -10.29
C VAL A 125 14.77 -13.65 -11.71
N GLN A 126 14.73 -14.96 -11.94
CA GLN A 126 14.32 -15.54 -13.23
C GLN A 126 12.88 -15.13 -13.59
N PHE A 127 12.66 -14.83 -14.86
CA PHE A 127 11.35 -14.42 -15.37
C PHE A 127 10.25 -15.44 -15.02
N GLU A 128 10.52 -16.74 -15.16
CA GLU A 128 9.57 -17.81 -14.80
C GLU A 128 9.10 -17.76 -13.35
N LYS A 129 10.00 -17.41 -12.43
CA LYS A 129 9.64 -17.28 -11.02
C LYS A 129 8.69 -16.10 -10.82
N LEU A 130 8.95 -14.96 -11.48
CA LEU A 130 8.04 -13.81 -11.42
C LEU A 130 6.68 -14.14 -12.07
N LYS A 131 6.69 -14.77 -13.25
CA LYS A 131 5.48 -15.20 -13.97
C LYS A 131 4.57 -16.07 -13.11
N LYS A 132 5.14 -17.01 -12.34
CA LYS A 132 4.40 -17.84 -11.37
C LYS A 132 3.83 -17.07 -10.20
N LEU A 133 4.53 -16.03 -9.71
CA LEU A 133 4.12 -15.28 -8.53
C LEU A 133 3.08 -14.19 -8.82
N ILE A 134 3.23 -13.47 -9.93
CA ILE A 134 2.44 -12.25 -10.21
C ILE A 134 1.73 -12.27 -11.58
N GLY A 135 1.94 -13.32 -12.38
CA GLY A 135 1.38 -13.47 -13.72
C GLY A 135 2.31 -12.96 -14.83
N ASN A 136 2.09 -13.45 -16.06
CA ASN A 136 2.98 -13.20 -17.21
C ASN A 136 3.11 -11.71 -17.57
N SER A 137 1.98 -11.04 -17.83
CA SER A 137 1.98 -9.62 -18.23
C SER A 137 2.64 -8.73 -17.19
N THR A 138 2.27 -8.90 -15.92
CA THR A 138 2.82 -8.10 -14.82
C THR A 138 4.30 -8.41 -14.57
N ALA A 139 4.73 -9.67 -14.69
CA ALA A 139 6.14 -10.02 -14.61
C ALA A 139 6.96 -9.34 -15.71
N ARG A 140 6.43 -9.28 -16.94
CA ARG A 140 7.09 -8.66 -18.08
C ARG A 140 7.24 -7.15 -17.88
N THR A 141 6.13 -6.47 -17.56
CA THR A 141 6.15 -5.03 -17.26
C THR A 141 7.04 -4.70 -16.06
N LEU A 142 7.13 -5.58 -15.06
CA LEU A 142 8.02 -5.37 -13.91
C LEU A 142 9.50 -5.49 -14.30
N LYS A 143 9.86 -6.44 -15.16
CA LYS A 143 11.23 -6.63 -15.68
C LYS A 143 11.66 -5.47 -16.58
N GLU A 144 10.78 -5.03 -17.46
CA GLU A 144 10.99 -3.83 -18.30
C GLU A 144 11.24 -2.58 -17.44
N GLN A 145 10.43 -2.36 -16.40
CA GLN A 145 10.58 -1.21 -15.48
C GLN A 145 11.90 -1.19 -14.71
N VAL A 146 12.55 -2.35 -14.53
CA VAL A 146 13.88 -2.41 -13.91
C VAL A 146 15.00 -2.34 -14.94
N GLY A 147 14.71 -2.21 -16.23
CA GLY A 147 15.69 -2.04 -17.31
C GLY A 147 16.20 -3.35 -17.90
N GLU A 148 15.38 -4.41 -17.86
CA GLU A 148 15.70 -5.70 -18.48
C GLU A 148 14.90 -5.85 -19.77
N GLU A 149 15.56 -5.60 -20.90
CA GLU A 149 14.93 -5.59 -22.23
C GLU A 149 14.89 -7.00 -22.86
N ASN A 150 15.90 -7.83 -22.61
CA ASN A 150 15.96 -9.22 -23.08
C ASN A 150 15.41 -10.18 -22.03
N ILE A 151 14.08 -10.30 -22.01
CA ILE A 151 13.38 -11.23 -21.13
C ILE A 151 13.29 -12.58 -21.83
N PHE A 152 14.13 -13.52 -21.42
CA PHE A 152 14.06 -14.90 -21.90
C PHE A 152 12.94 -15.67 -21.19
N ASP A 153 11.85 -15.95 -21.91
CA ASP A 153 10.76 -16.82 -21.49
C ASP A 153 11.01 -18.24 -22.02
N ARG A 154 11.24 -19.20 -21.13
CA ARG A 154 11.59 -20.58 -21.53
C ARG A 154 10.42 -21.30 -22.22
N GLU A 155 9.21 -20.81 -21.99
CA GLU A 155 8.00 -21.34 -22.61
C GLU A 155 7.72 -20.67 -23.97
N ASN A 156 8.41 -19.56 -24.28
CA ASN A 156 8.32 -18.93 -25.60
C ASN A 156 9.37 -19.52 -26.55
N ILE A 157 8.93 -20.42 -27.42
CA ILE A 157 9.79 -21.07 -28.42
C ILE A 157 10.52 -20.04 -29.30
N MET A 158 9.92 -18.87 -29.56
CA MET A 158 10.55 -17.82 -30.39
C MET A 158 11.81 -17.23 -29.75
N ASP A 159 11.89 -17.18 -28.42
CA ASP A 159 13.05 -16.60 -27.72
C ASP A 159 14.33 -17.42 -27.91
N TYR A 160 14.23 -18.69 -28.35
CA TYR A 160 15.37 -19.52 -28.70
C TYR A 160 15.92 -19.25 -30.11
N PHE A 161 15.21 -18.47 -30.93
CA PHE A 161 15.58 -18.16 -32.31
C PHE A 161 16.01 -16.70 -32.52
N ASP A 162 15.94 -15.87 -31.47
CA ASP A 162 16.28 -14.44 -31.50
C ASP A 162 17.72 -14.11 -31.05
N GLU A 163 18.63 -15.12 -30.99
CA GLU A 163 20.09 -14.95 -30.79
C GLU A 163 20.86 -14.69 -32.10
#